data_AF-V5GVP0-F1
#
_entry.id   AF-V5GVP0-F1
#
_cell.length_a   1.000
_cell.length_b   1.000
_cell.length_c   1.000
_cell.angle_alpha   90.00
_cell.angle_beta   90.00
_cell.angle_gamma   90.00
#
_symmetry.space_group_name_H-M   'P 1'
#
loop_
_entity.id
_entity.type
_entity.pdbx_description
1 polymer ?
#
loop_
_entity_poly.entity_id
_entity_poly.type
_entity_poly.pdbx_seq_one_letter_code
_entity_poly.pdbx_strand_id
1 'polypeptide(L)'
;VDMATPLHHTWTYQALAHDLLDLALNRVIIEESIPTGGARAKNRACELDSKDKFWSSYKGSPFPTVAEAIQEELEQYKSSEEEVKKLKTSMGIDSENDIALSFVSDNTAKITSAVNSLPQLLERKRLIDMHTSVATAILNCIKSRKLDTFFELEEKIMSKAQALEKPLLDILSDPDAGT
;
A
#
# COMPACT_ATOMS: atom_id res chain seq x y z
N VAL A 1 -24.14 6.83 -26.15
CA VAL A 1 -22.78 7.31 -25.78
C VAL A 1 -22.88 7.75 -24.33
N ASP A 2 -22.18 7.05 -23.43
CA ASP A 2 -22.16 7.38 -21.99
C ASP A 2 -20.99 8.33 -21.73
N MET A 3 -21.31 9.56 -21.35
CA MET A 3 -20.33 10.60 -21.01
C MET A 3 -20.08 10.68 -19.49
N ALA A 4 -20.85 9.97 -18.68
CA ALA A 4 -20.75 10.01 -17.22
C ALA A 4 -19.68 9.04 -16.71
N THR A 5 -19.51 7.87 -17.32
CA THR A 5 -18.49 6.88 -16.92
C THR A 5 -17.05 7.43 -16.86
N PRO A 6 -16.53 8.18 -17.86
CA PRO A 6 -15.16 8.69 -17.82
C PRO A 6 -14.96 9.85 -16.85
N LEU A 7 -16.04 10.47 -16.37
CA LEU A 7 -15.99 11.59 -15.41
C LEU A 7 -16.19 11.12 -13.98
N HIS A 8 -16.63 9.87 -13.77
CA HIS A 8 -16.86 9.35 -12.43
C HIS A 8 -15.55 8.92 -11.81
N HIS A 9 -15.24 9.45 -10.63
CA HIS A 9 -14.09 9.02 -9.85
C HIS A 9 -14.26 7.57 -9.42
N THR A 10 -13.64 6.64 -10.16
CA THR A 10 -13.62 5.25 -9.75
C THR A 10 -12.70 5.10 -8.54
N TRP A 11 -13.27 4.82 -7.37
CA TRP A 11 -12.55 4.69 -6.10
C TRP A 11 -11.74 3.38 -5.97
N THR A 12 -11.21 2.89 -7.10
CA THR A 12 -10.41 1.67 -7.21
C THR A 12 -8.94 2.00 -7.09
N TYR A 13 -8.14 1.04 -6.65
CA TYR A 13 -6.71 1.24 -6.42
C TYR A 13 -5.95 1.67 -7.68
N GLN A 14 -6.25 1.07 -8.83
CA GLN A 14 -5.62 1.40 -10.10
C GLN A 14 -5.96 2.82 -10.57
N ALA A 15 -7.23 3.19 -10.48
CA ALA A 15 -7.67 4.52 -10.91
C ALA A 15 -7.09 5.61 -10.02
N LEU A 16 -7.14 5.45 -8.70
CA LEU A 16 -6.54 6.42 -7.77
C LEU A 16 -5.02 6.52 -7.94
N ALA A 17 -4.33 5.41 -8.20
CA ALA A 17 -2.90 5.45 -8.51
C ALA A 17 -2.62 6.20 -9.83
N HIS A 18 -3.49 6.06 -10.82
CA HIS A 18 -3.36 6.76 -12.10
C HIS A 18 -3.67 8.25 -12.00
N ASP A 19 -4.80 8.59 -11.38
CA ASP A 19 -5.33 9.95 -11.37
C ASP A 19 -4.62 10.86 -10.37
N LEU A 20 -4.07 10.29 -9.28
CA LEU A 20 -3.44 11.08 -8.21
C LEU A 20 -1.91 11.04 -8.23
N LEU A 21 -1.31 9.99 -8.79
CA LEU A 21 0.14 9.79 -8.74
C LEU A 21 0.78 9.66 -10.14
N ASP A 22 0.08 10.05 -11.19
CA ASP A 22 0.53 10.04 -12.58
C ASP A 22 1.13 8.69 -13.01
N LEU A 23 0.40 7.59 -12.79
CA LEU A 23 0.83 6.24 -13.19
C LEU A 23 1.07 6.19 -14.71
N ALA A 24 2.33 6.12 -15.12
CA ALA A 24 2.72 6.00 -16.52
C ALA A 24 3.65 4.80 -16.71
N LEU A 25 3.39 3.97 -17.72
CA LEU A 25 4.20 2.79 -18.03
C LEU A 25 4.44 1.86 -16.82
N ASN A 26 3.40 1.62 -16.01
CA ASN A 26 3.46 0.84 -14.77
C ASN A 26 4.41 1.41 -13.70
N ARG A 27 4.72 2.70 -13.76
CA ARG A 27 5.61 3.37 -12.82
C ARG A 27 4.92 4.55 -12.15
N VAL A 28 5.03 4.60 -10.83
CA VAL A 28 4.54 5.71 -10.00
C VAL A 28 5.73 6.42 -9.39
N ILE A 29 5.71 7.74 -9.35
CA ILE A 29 6.73 8.55 -8.68
C ILE A 29 6.10 9.09 -7.40
N ILE A 30 6.56 8.59 -6.25
CA ILE A 30 6.09 9.05 -4.94
C ILE A 30 7.09 10.07 -4.41
N GLU A 31 6.60 11.25 -4.04
CA GLU A 31 7.37 12.20 -3.26
C GLU A 31 7.30 11.83 -1.78
N GLU A 32 8.38 11.25 -1.27
CA GLU A 32 8.48 10.94 0.15
C GLU A 32 8.83 12.23 0.92
N SER A 33 7.88 12.75 1.71
CA SER A 33 8.15 13.90 2.57
C SER A 33 9.11 13.46 3.68
N ILE A 34 10.30 14.04 3.69
CA ILE A 34 11.38 13.66 4.61
C ILE A 34 11.00 14.10 6.03
N PRO A 35 11.18 13.23 7.06
CA PRO A 35 11.11 13.70 8.43
C PRO A 35 12.34 14.60 8.67
N THR A 36 12.10 15.91 8.84
CA THR A 36 13.01 16.88 9.50
C THR A 36 14.50 16.77 9.15
N GLY A 37 14.98 17.57 8.18
CA GLY A 37 16.44 17.69 7.99
C GLY A 37 17.00 18.32 6.72
N GLY A 38 16.23 19.14 5.98
CA GLY A 38 16.79 20.00 4.92
C GLY A 38 17.39 19.32 3.67
N ALA A 39 17.30 17.99 3.55
CA ALA A 39 17.64 17.30 2.30
C ALA A 39 16.50 17.48 1.26
N ARG A 40 16.82 17.47 -0.03
CA ARG A 40 15.82 17.57 -1.12
C ARG A 40 14.90 16.35 -1.10
N ALA A 41 13.60 16.56 -1.35
CA ALA A 41 12.60 15.49 -1.49
C ALA A 41 13.17 14.37 -2.38
N LYS A 42 13.14 13.13 -1.86
CA LYS A 42 13.66 11.98 -2.60
C LYS A 42 12.48 11.31 -3.31
N ASN A 43 12.35 11.59 -4.60
CA ASN A 43 11.34 10.93 -5.43
C ASN A 43 11.67 9.43 -5.50
N ARG A 44 10.77 8.60 -4.98
CA ARG A 44 10.88 7.14 -5.02
C ARG A 44 10.02 6.64 -6.17
N ALA A 45 10.66 5.99 -7.14
CA ALA A 45 9.95 5.31 -8.20
C ALA A 45 9.50 3.92 -7.73
N CYS A 46 8.22 3.63 -7.89
CA CYS A 46 7.60 2.35 -7.60
C CYS A 46 7.11 1.73 -8.92
N GLU A 47 7.43 0.47 -9.15
CA GLU A 47 7.00 -0.27 -10.34
C GLU A 47 5.85 -1.20 -9.96
N LEU A 48 4.69 -0.96 -10.58
CA LEU A 48 3.45 -1.72 -10.38
C LEU A 48 3.27 -2.69 -11.55
N ASP A 49 4.06 -3.77 -11.55
CA ASP A 49 4.05 -4.78 -12.62
C ASP A 49 3.07 -5.93 -12.31
N SER A 50 2.67 -6.67 -13.34
CA SER A 50 1.83 -7.88 -13.20
C SER A 50 2.53 -9.05 -12.51
N LYS A 51 3.85 -8.94 -12.29
CA LYS A 51 4.61 -9.91 -11.48
C LYS A 51 4.35 -9.74 -9.98
N ASP A 52 3.87 -8.56 -9.58
CA ASP A 52 3.44 -8.31 -8.23
C ASP A 52 2.06 -8.94 -8.01
N LYS A 53 2.02 -9.92 -7.10
CA LYS A 53 0.80 -10.65 -6.76
C LYS A 53 -0.22 -9.76 -6.06
N PHE A 54 0.25 -8.81 -5.23
CA PHE A 54 -0.62 -7.89 -4.53
C PHE A 54 -1.30 -6.95 -5.53
N TRP A 55 -0.52 -6.29 -6.39
CA TRP A 55 -1.05 -5.43 -7.45
C TRP A 55 -2.03 -6.17 -8.36
N SER A 56 -1.65 -7.36 -8.83
CA SER A 56 -2.51 -8.13 -9.75
C SER A 56 -3.85 -8.54 -9.14
N SER A 57 -3.89 -8.77 -7.83
CA SER A 57 -5.09 -9.18 -7.10
C SER A 57 -5.99 -8.00 -6.72
N TYR A 58 -5.40 -6.85 -6.34
CA TYR A 58 -6.13 -5.74 -5.74
C TYR A 58 -6.24 -4.48 -6.60
N LYS A 59 -5.61 -4.42 -7.79
CA LYS A 59 -5.67 -3.23 -8.67
C LYS A 59 -7.11 -2.75 -8.99
N GLY A 60 -8.04 -3.69 -9.17
CA GLY A 60 -9.44 -3.38 -9.46
C GLY A 60 -10.33 -3.26 -8.23
N SER A 61 -9.78 -3.48 -7.03
CA SER A 61 -10.54 -3.45 -5.78
C SER A 61 -10.73 -2.02 -5.28
N PRO A 62 -11.80 -1.74 -4.52
CA PRO A 62 -11.98 -0.47 -3.84
C PRO A 62 -10.82 -0.15 -2.91
N PHE A 63 -10.44 1.11 -2.82
CA PHE A 63 -9.31 1.55 -1.98
C PHE A 63 -9.39 1.12 -0.50
N PRO A 64 -10.57 1.16 0.18
CA PRO A 64 -10.68 0.66 1.55
C PRO A 64 -10.28 -0.82 1.68
N THR A 65 -10.72 -1.67 0.75
CA THR A 65 -10.37 -3.10 0.72
C THR A 65 -8.87 -3.30 0.50
N VAL A 66 -8.24 -2.46 -0.31
CA VAL A 66 -6.78 -2.52 -0.52
C VAL A 66 -6.03 -2.10 0.75
N ALA A 67 -6.48 -1.06 1.45
CA ALA A 67 -5.88 -0.64 2.71
C ALA A 67 -5.97 -1.74 3.78
N GLU A 68 -7.12 -2.42 3.90
CA GLU A 68 -7.29 -3.58 4.78
C GLU A 68 -6.35 -4.73 4.38
N ALA A 69 -6.24 -5.05 3.09
CA ALA A 69 -5.36 -6.11 2.61
C ALA A 69 -3.87 -5.82 2.85
N ILE A 70 -3.42 -4.56 2.69
CA ILE A 70 -2.04 -4.16 3.04
C ILE A 70 -1.79 -4.39 4.53
N GLN A 71 -2.75 -4.00 5.37
CA GLN A 71 -2.63 -4.17 6.82
C GLN A 71 -2.56 -5.65 7.22
N GLU A 72 -3.37 -6.50 6.60
CA GLU A 72 -3.35 -7.94 6.83
C GLU A 72 -2.01 -8.57 6.41
N GLU A 73 -1.52 -8.24 5.21
CA GLU A 73 -0.24 -8.72 4.70
C GLU A 73 0.94 -8.28 5.59
N LEU A 74 0.91 -7.05 6.12
CA LEU A 74 1.88 -6.54 7.07
C LEU A 74 1.88 -7.36 8.38
N GLU A 75 0.69 -7.69 8.90
CA GLU A 75 0.55 -8.48 10.12
C GLU A 75 1.05 -9.92 9.93
N GLN A 76 0.69 -10.55 8.81
CA GLN A 76 1.21 -11.88 8.44
C GLN A 76 2.73 -11.88 8.29
N TYR A 77 3.29 -10.83 7.69
CA TYR A 77 4.73 -10.66 7.57
C TYR A 77 5.41 -10.56 8.95
N LYS A 78 4.86 -9.75 9.87
CA LYS A 78 5.39 -9.62 11.24
C LYS A 78 5.38 -10.95 11.99
N SER A 79 4.26 -11.68 11.91
CA SER A 79 4.17 -13.01 12.51
C SER A 79 5.24 -13.97 11.96
N SER A 80 5.44 -13.97 10.63
CA SER A 80 6.48 -14.78 9.99
C SER A 80 7.91 -14.36 10.40
N GLU A 81 8.16 -13.06 10.53
CA GLU A 81 9.45 -12.52 11.00
C GLU A 81 9.73 -12.93 12.45
N GLU A 82 8.73 -12.88 13.33
CA GLU A 82 8.84 -13.30 14.72
C GLU A 82 9.14 -14.80 14.85
N GLU A 83 8.51 -15.64 14.03
CA GLU A 83 8.80 -17.07 13.98
C GLU A 83 10.25 -17.34 13.56
N VAL A 84 10.73 -16.66 12.52
CA VAL A 84 12.12 -16.77 12.05
C VAL A 84 13.10 -16.28 13.12
N LYS A 85 12.79 -15.17 13.79
CA LYS A 85 13.61 -14.62 14.88
C LYS A 85 13.65 -15.58 16.07
N LYS A 86 12.51 -16.13 16.47
CA LYS A 86 12.40 -17.14 17.53
C LYS A 86 13.19 -18.39 17.19
N LEU A 87 13.13 -18.84 15.94
CA LEU A 87 13.93 -19.98 15.48
C LEU A 87 15.43 -19.66 15.63
N LYS A 88 15.89 -18.49 15.15
CA LYS A 88 17.28 -18.03 15.30
C LYS A 88 17.72 -18.01 16.77
N THR A 89 16.90 -17.45 17.67
CA THR A 89 17.21 -17.34 19.11
C THR A 89 17.19 -18.71 19.81
N SER A 90 16.20 -19.56 19.52
CA SER A 90 16.09 -20.91 20.11
C SER A 90 17.27 -21.82 19.80
N MET A 91 18.05 -21.46 18.78
CA MET A 91 19.20 -22.21 18.32
C MET A 91 20.54 -21.69 18.86
N GLY A 92 20.56 -20.60 19.61
CA GLY A 92 21.81 -20.08 20.18
C GLY A 92 22.84 -19.63 19.15
N ILE A 93 22.46 -19.27 17.91
CA ILE A 93 23.41 -18.79 16.88
C ILE A 93 24.12 -17.47 17.30
N ASP A 94 23.58 -16.73 18.28
CA ASP A 94 24.27 -15.58 18.87
C ASP A 94 25.17 -15.95 20.08
N SER A 95 25.17 -17.20 20.54
CA SER A 95 26.04 -17.69 21.62
C SER A 95 27.07 -18.67 21.06
N GLU A 96 28.32 -18.26 21.17
CA GLU A 96 29.60 -18.97 20.96
C GLU A 96 29.77 -20.34 21.69
N ASN A 97 28.70 -21.04 22.07
CA ASN A 97 28.78 -22.21 22.92
C ASN A 97 28.47 -23.52 22.18
N ASP A 98 29.55 -24.26 21.91
CA ASP A 98 29.69 -25.52 21.17
C ASP A 98 29.09 -26.75 21.90
N ILE A 99 27.91 -26.64 22.52
CA ILE A 99 27.33 -27.72 23.36
C ILE A 99 25.83 -27.92 23.08
N ALA A 100 25.43 -28.10 21.82
CA ALA A 100 24.03 -28.39 21.50
C ALA A 100 23.82 -29.43 20.39
N LEU A 101 24.77 -30.34 20.15
CA LEU A 101 24.71 -31.32 19.05
C LEU A 101 23.66 -32.43 19.20
N SER A 102 22.97 -32.60 20.36
CA SER A 102 22.00 -33.70 20.54
C SER A 102 20.53 -33.34 20.33
N PHE A 103 20.17 -32.06 20.10
CA PHE A 103 18.80 -31.61 19.80
C PHE A 103 18.60 -31.20 18.31
N VAL A 104 19.56 -31.55 17.45
CA VAL A 104 19.76 -30.94 16.12
C VAL A 104 18.97 -31.61 14.99
N SER A 105 18.52 -32.86 15.13
CA SER A 105 17.94 -33.60 13.99
C SER A 105 16.61 -33.03 13.47
N ASP A 106 15.62 -32.80 14.35
CA ASP A 106 14.32 -32.24 13.93
C ASP A 106 14.37 -30.72 13.67
N ASN A 107 15.34 -30.05 14.29
CA ASN A 107 15.54 -28.62 14.10
C ASN A 107 16.27 -28.30 12.79
N THR A 108 17.20 -29.14 12.32
CA THR A 108 17.95 -28.91 11.04
C THR A 108 17.02 -28.77 9.84
N ALA A 109 15.97 -29.57 9.73
CA ALA A 109 14.99 -29.45 8.65
C ALA A 109 14.23 -28.10 8.70
N LYS A 110 13.82 -27.66 9.89
CA LYS A 110 13.17 -26.36 10.09
C LYS A 110 14.11 -25.19 9.82
N ILE A 111 15.39 -25.36 10.14
CA ILE A 111 16.47 -24.39 9.88
C ILE A 111 16.70 -24.23 8.38
N THR A 112 16.93 -25.34 7.68
CA THR A 112 17.11 -25.32 6.22
C THR A 112 15.89 -24.71 5.55
N SER A 113 14.67 -25.03 6.01
CA SER A 113 13.44 -24.41 5.51
C SER A 113 13.36 -22.90 5.76
N ALA A 114 13.68 -22.43 6.97
CA ALA A 114 13.61 -21.02 7.33
C ALA A 114 14.71 -20.19 6.63
N VAL A 115 15.93 -20.73 6.51
CA VAL A 115 17.03 -20.08 5.77
C VAL A 115 16.68 -19.98 4.28
N ASN A 116 16.02 -20.99 3.71
CA ASN A 116 15.55 -20.95 2.33
C ASN A 116 14.38 -19.97 2.10
N SER A 117 13.58 -19.66 3.13
CA SER A 117 12.46 -18.72 3.03
C SER A 117 12.83 -17.26 3.33
N LEU A 118 13.99 -16.99 3.94
CA LEU A 118 14.48 -15.63 4.21
C LEU A 118 14.49 -14.69 2.99
N PRO A 119 15.01 -15.09 1.80
CA PRO A 119 14.98 -14.23 0.62
C PRO A 119 13.55 -13.92 0.16
N GLN A 120 12.63 -14.87 0.31
CA GLN A 120 11.23 -14.71 -0.04
C GLN A 120 10.53 -13.75 0.93
N LEU A 121 10.85 -13.84 2.22
CA LEU A 121 10.32 -12.96 3.26
C LEU A 121 10.81 -11.51 3.06
N LEU A 122 12.08 -11.31 2.69
CA LEU A 122 12.63 -10.00 2.36
C LEU A 122 11.98 -9.38 1.11
N GLU A 123 11.75 -10.18 0.06
CA GLU A 123 11.05 -9.68 -1.14
C GLU A 123 9.58 -9.35 -0.82
N ARG A 124 8.90 -10.18 -0.01
CA ARG A 124 7.54 -9.90 0.47
C ARG A 124 7.49 -8.58 1.25
N LYS A 125 8.45 -8.33 2.15
CA LYS A 125 8.59 -7.05 2.85
C LYS A 125 8.71 -5.89 1.87
N ARG A 126 9.59 -6.03 0.87
CA ARG A 126 9.84 -4.97 -0.13
C ARG A 126 8.56 -4.57 -0.86
N LEU A 127 7.73 -5.55 -1.23
CA LEU A 127 6.44 -5.32 -1.89
C LEU A 127 5.43 -4.66 -0.95
N ILE A 128 5.32 -5.14 0.29
CA ILE A 128 4.43 -4.54 1.30
C ILE A 128 4.82 -3.09 1.58
N ASP A 129 6.11 -2.81 1.78
CA ASP A 129 6.61 -1.45 2.01
C ASP A 129 6.31 -0.53 0.81
N MET A 130 6.47 -1.05 -0.40
CA MET A 130 6.13 -0.32 -1.63
C MET A 130 4.64 0.02 -1.69
N HIS A 131 3.75 -0.96 -1.52
CA HIS A 131 2.31 -0.74 -1.56
C HIS A 131 1.81 0.16 -0.42
N THR A 132 2.39 0.04 0.77
CA THR A 132 2.14 0.94 1.90
C THR A 132 2.52 2.38 1.54
N SER A 133 3.68 2.57 0.90
CA SER A 133 4.11 3.90 0.43
C SER A 133 3.12 4.48 -0.60
N VAL A 134 2.71 3.67 -1.59
CA VAL A 134 1.73 4.08 -2.62
C VAL A 134 0.39 4.43 -1.98
N ALA A 135 -0.15 3.56 -1.13
CA ALA A 135 -1.44 3.78 -0.47
C ALA A 135 -1.42 5.02 0.43
N THR A 136 -0.31 5.26 1.13
CA THR A 136 -0.11 6.48 1.95
C THR A 136 -0.09 7.73 1.08
N ALA A 137 0.60 7.69 -0.07
CA ALA A 137 0.63 8.81 -1.02
C ALA A 137 -0.77 9.11 -1.57
N ILE A 138 -1.52 8.08 -1.99
CA ILE A 138 -2.92 8.20 -2.42
C ILE A 138 -3.77 8.83 -1.31
N LEU A 139 -3.65 8.33 -0.08
CA LEU A 139 -4.41 8.84 1.07
C LEU A 139 -4.09 10.31 1.36
N ASN A 140 -2.83 10.72 1.21
CA ASN A 140 -2.43 12.12 1.38
C ASN A 140 -3.02 13.02 0.29
N CYS A 141 -3.01 12.58 -0.98
CA CYS A 141 -3.65 13.29 -2.08
C CYS A 141 -5.17 13.42 -1.86
N ILE A 142 -5.85 12.34 -1.44
CA ILE A 142 -7.28 12.35 -1.12
C ILE A 142 -7.58 13.40 -0.05
N LYS A 143 -6.81 13.41 1.04
CA LYS A 143 -6.99 14.36 2.14
C LYS A 143 -6.69 15.80 1.73
N SER A 144 -5.59 16.02 1.00
CA SER A 144 -5.16 17.35 0.57
C SER A 144 -6.19 18.01 -0.35
N ARG A 145 -6.82 17.23 -1.22
CA ARG A 145 -7.80 17.71 -2.21
C ARG A 145 -9.25 17.57 -1.77
N LYS A 146 -9.50 17.01 -0.59
CA LYS A 146 -10.83 16.65 -0.07
C LYS A 146 -11.64 15.82 -1.08
N LEU A 147 -10.99 14.86 -1.76
CA LEU A 147 -11.62 14.06 -2.83
C LEU A 147 -12.78 13.20 -2.33
N ASP A 148 -12.78 12.87 -1.05
CA ASP A 148 -13.89 12.22 -0.35
C ASP A 148 -15.19 13.03 -0.49
N THR A 149 -15.11 14.37 -0.39
CA THR A 149 -16.28 15.25 -0.54
C THR A 149 -16.79 15.32 -1.98
N PHE A 150 -15.89 15.30 -2.96
CA PHE A 150 -16.25 15.29 -4.39
C PHE A 150 -16.86 13.95 -4.80
N PHE A 151 -16.32 12.84 -4.29
CA PHE A 151 -16.85 11.51 -4.55
C PHE A 151 -18.29 11.36 -4.03
N GLU A 152 -18.57 11.79 -2.80
CA GLU A 152 -19.93 11.76 -2.24
C GLU A 152 -20.90 12.63 -3.05
N LEU A 153 -20.43 13.80 -3.51
CA LEU A 153 -21.20 14.70 -4.36
C LEU A 153 -21.54 14.07 -5.71
N GLU A 154 -20.57 13.43 -6.36
CA GLU A 154 -20.75 12.73 -7.64
C GLU A 154 -21.75 11.58 -7.51
N GLU A 155 -21.65 10.77 -6.47
CA GLU A 155 -22.62 9.68 -6.23
C GLU A 155 -24.04 10.22 -6.02
N LYS A 156 -24.20 11.34 -5.29
CA LYS A 156 -25.50 12.01 -5.11
C LYS A 156 -26.08 12.54 -6.43
N ILE A 157 -25.24 13.09 -7.31
CA ILE A 157 -25.65 13.57 -8.63
C ILE A 157 -26.05 12.39 -9.54
N MET A 158 -25.25 11.33 -9.56
CA MET A 158 -25.49 10.14 -10.39
C MET A 158 -26.72 9.34 -9.95
N SER A 159 -26.99 9.29 -8.64
CA SER A 159 -28.18 8.63 -8.08
C SER A 159 -29.50 9.41 -8.28
N LYS A 160 -29.46 10.57 -8.97
CA LYS A 160 -30.61 11.46 -9.24
C LYS A 160 -31.33 11.96 -7.97
N ALA A 161 -30.62 12.09 -6.85
CA ALA A 161 -31.19 12.67 -5.63
C ALA A 161 -31.45 14.17 -5.84
N GLN A 162 -32.70 14.60 -5.68
CA GLN A 162 -33.25 15.89 -6.13
C GLN A 162 -32.79 17.15 -5.38
N ALA A 163 -31.83 17.08 -4.46
CA ALA A 163 -31.34 18.27 -3.77
C ALA A 163 -29.87 18.12 -3.37
N LEU A 164 -29.00 18.92 -3.98
CA LEU A 164 -27.67 19.16 -3.46
C LEU A 164 -27.83 20.00 -2.19
N GLU A 165 -27.39 19.49 -1.03
CA GLU A 165 -27.51 20.20 0.26
C GLU A 165 -26.69 21.50 0.30
N LYS A 166 -25.66 21.61 -0.55
CA LYS A 166 -24.90 22.83 -0.79
C LYS A 166 -24.92 23.18 -2.28
N PRO A 167 -25.03 24.47 -2.65
CA PRO A 167 -24.86 24.88 -4.04
C PRO A 167 -23.49 24.41 -4.54
N LEU A 168 -23.46 23.79 -5.71
CA LEU A 168 -22.21 23.39 -6.37
C LEU A 168 -21.19 24.56 -6.46
N LEU A 169 -21.72 25.79 -6.56
CA LEU A 169 -20.97 27.04 -6.53
C LEU A 169 -20.15 27.26 -5.26
N ASP A 170 -20.63 26.83 -4.09
CA ASP A 170 -19.91 27.01 -2.83
C ASP A 170 -18.72 26.05 -2.72
N ILE A 171 -18.84 24.85 -3.29
CA ILE A 171 -17.75 23.86 -3.35
C ILE A 171 -16.69 24.30 -4.35
N LEU A 172 -17.10 24.82 -5.52
CA LEU A 172 -16.18 25.37 -6.53
C LEU A 172 -15.47 26.65 -6.07
N SER A 173 -16.00 27.32 -5.05
CA SER A 173 -15.42 28.55 -4.48
C SER A 173 -14.46 28.28 -3.31
N ASP A 174 -14.35 27.02 -2.84
CA ASP A 174 -13.41 26.64 -1.77
C ASP A 174 -11.97 26.58 -2.36
N PRO A 175 -11.06 27.48 -1.96
CA PRO A 175 -9.68 27.48 -2.47
C PRO A 175 -8.87 26.24 -2.05
N ASP A 176 -9.33 25.51 -1.03
CA ASP A 176 -8.68 24.31 -0.50
C ASP A 176 -9.27 23.00 -1.08
N ALA A 177 -10.27 23.08 -1.97
CA ALA A 177 -10.90 21.92 -2.58
C ALA A 177 -10.39 21.72 -4.02
N GLY A 178 -9.76 20.58 -4.30
CA GLY A 178 -9.35 20.17 -5.65
C GLY A 178 -8.00 20.67 -6.18
N THR A 179 -7.22 21.45 -5.42
CA THR A 179 -5.87 21.95 -5.78
C THR A 179 -4.73 20.98 -5.47
#